data_AF-A0A956SB99-F1
#
_entry.id   AF-A0A956SB99-F1
#
_cell.length_a   1.000
_cell.length_b   1.000
_cell.length_c   1.000
_cell.angle_alpha   90.00
_cell.angle_beta   90.00
_cell.angle_gamma   90.00
#
_symmetry.space_group_name_H-M   'P 1'
#
loop_
_entity.id
_entity.type
_entity.pdbx_description
1 polymer ?
#
loop_
_entity_poly.entity_id
_entity_poly.type
_entity_poly.pdbx_seq_one_letter_code
_entity_poly.pdbx_strand_id
1 'polypeptide(L)'
;MSERLTRKQLKEDHFIDLVQRAVSYARENPIVVGVAVIVFVGAVAAAVRIGGQAAGVGQGPDNPAAARALSDARQAFMGGDLSAGATALENVRQEFKRTEEGREATYVLANTYLEMGDYAKAEEAFRAFLAKPLYGDLLTDGAHSGVAACLEEKGDLDGA
;
A
#
# COMPACT_ATOMS: atom_id res chain seq x y z
N MET A 1 45.01 -39.13 32.78
CA MET A 1 44.57 -39.03 31.37
C MET A 1 43.40 -38.07 31.34
N SER A 2 43.56 -36.89 30.74
CA SER A 2 42.49 -35.91 30.56
C SER A 2 41.74 -36.22 29.26
N GLU A 3 40.54 -36.79 29.36
CA GLU A 3 39.67 -37.04 28.21
C GLU A 3 39.31 -35.71 27.55
N ARG A 4 39.71 -35.55 26.29
CA ARG A 4 39.43 -34.34 25.50
C ARG A 4 37.98 -34.41 25.03
N LEU A 5 37.12 -33.59 25.61
CA LEU A 5 35.74 -33.41 25.15
C LEU A 5 35.74 -32.93 23.68
N THR A 6 34.95 -33.60 22.85
CA THR A 6 34.96 -33.38 21.39
C THR A 6 34.03 -32.21 21.06
N ARG A 7 34.47 -31.24 20.23
CA ARG A 7 33.74 -29.98 19.90
C ARG A 7 32.27 -30.13 19.49
N LYS A 8 31.86 -31.33 19.06
CA LYS A 8 30.47 -31.66 18.69
C LYS A 8 29.55 -31.72 19.92
N GLN A 9 30.02 -32.26 21.05
CA GLN A 9 29.26 -32.37 22.30
C GLN A 9 29.01 -31.01 22.96
N LEU A 10 29.98 -30.09 22.86
CA LEU A 10 29.84 -28.69 23.33
C LEU A 10 28.79 -27.88 22.54
N LYS A 11 28.60 -28.17 21.24
CA LYS A 11 27.58 -27.49 20.42
C LYS A 11 26.17 -28.03 20.67
N GLU A 12 26.06 -29.33 20.90
CA GLU A 12 24.78 -29.99 21.16
C GLU A 12 24.20 -29.53 22.49
N ASP A 13 25.02 -29.47 23.53
CA ASP A 13 24.58 -29.05 24.88
C ASP A 13 24.08 -27.60 24.90
N HIS A 14 24.79 -26.69 24.20
CA HIS A 14 24.37 -25.29 24.09
C HIS A 14 23.08 -25.10 23.28
N PHE A 15 22.85 -25.95 22.28
CA PHE A 15 21.58 -25.93 21.53
C PHE A 15 20.42 -26.44 22.39
N ILE A 16 20.62 -27.53 23.13
CA ILE A 16 19.59 -28.09 24.01
C ILE A 16 19.25 -27.11 25.13
N ASP A 17 20.23 -26.46 25.75
CA ASP A 17 20.00 -25.42 26.76
C ASP A 17 19.24 -24.22 26.18
N LEU A 18 19.58 -23.76 24.97
CA LEU A 18 18.82 -22.71 24.28
C LEU A 18 17.37 -23.12 24.00
N VAL A 19 17.14 -24.35 23.51
CA VAL A 19 15.80 -24.87 23.23
C VAL A 19 15.00 -25.01 24.54
N GLN A 20 15.61 -25.53 25.60
CA GLN A 20 14.95 -25.68 26.90
C GLN A 20 14.59 -24.33 27.51
N ARG A 21 15.47 -23.32 27.42
CA ARG A 21 15.19 -21.95 27.86
C ARG A 21 14.10 -21.29 27.03
N ALA A 22 14.11 -21.48 25.71
CA ALA A 22 13.08 -20.96 24.83
C ALA A 22 11.71 -21.59 25.12
N VAL A 23 11.66 -22.91 25.34
CA VAL A 23 10.42 -23.65 25.65
C VAL A 23 9.89 -23.30 27.03
N SER A 24 10.75 -23.19 28.04
CA SER A 24 10.34 -22.77 29.39
C SER A 24 9.81 -21.34 29.40
N TYR A 25 10.52 -20.41 28.76
CA TYR A 25 10.07 -19.02 28.62
C TYR A 25 8.72 -18.92 27.89
N ALA A 26 8.52 -19.72 26.83
CA ALA A 26 7.26 -19.74 26.09
C ALA A 26 6.09 -20.29 26.90
N ARG A 27 6.35 -21.25 27.81
CA ARG A 27 5.33 -21.79 28.73
C ARG A 27 5.01 -20.82 29.87
N GLU A 28 6.00 -20.11 30.38
CA GLU A 28 5.83 -19.15 31.48
C GLU A 28 5.15 -17.86 31.03
N ASN A 29 5.35 -17.44 29.77
CA ASN A 29 4.83 -16.17 29.26
C ASN A 29 4.03 -16.34 27.95
N PRO A 30 2.89 -17.06 27.97
CA PRO A 30 2.13 -17.37 26.76
C PRO A 30 1.60 -16.10 26.06
N ILE A 31 1.26 -15.06 26.83
CA ILE A 31 0.78 -13.78 26.29
C ILE A 31 1.88 -13.07 25.50
N VAL A 32 3.11 -13.02 26.02
CA VAL A 32 4.24 -12.35 25.36
C VAL A 32 4.59 -13.06 24.05
N VAL A 33 4.58 -14.39 24.05
CA VAL A 33 4.79 -15.18 22.82
C VAL A 33 3.67 -14.94 21.82
N GLY A 34 2.41 -14.91 22.26
CA GLY A 34 1.26 -14.61 21.41
C GLY A 34 1.40 -13.25 20.71
N VAL A 35 1.75 -12.21 21.48
CA VAL A 35 1.99 -10.85 20.93
C VAL A 35 3.17 -10.85 19.95
N ALA A 36 4.29 -11.50 20.30
CA ALA A 36 5.46 -11.57 19.42
C ALA A 36 5.16 -12.26 18.07
N VAL A 37 4.35 -13.32 18.08
CA VAL A 37 3.90 -14.01 16.86
C VAL A 37 3.01 -13.10 16.01
N ILE A 38 2.05 -12.39 16.62
CA ILE A 38 1.18 -11.44 15.90
C ILE A 38 2.00 -10.33 15.26
N VAL A 39 2.96 -9.75 16.00
CA VAL A 39 3.86 -8.71 15.48
C VAL A 39 4.71 -9.25 14.33
N PHE A 40 5.26 -10.46 14.46
CA PHE A 40 6.05 -11.09 13.40
C PHE A 40 5.22 -11.35 12.13
N VAL A 41 4.02 -11.90 12.27
CA VAL A 41 3.10 -12.11 11.13
C VAL A 41 2.73 -10.79 10.46
N GLY A 42 2.43 -9.76 11.25
CA GLY A 42 2.16 -8.41 10.74
C GLY A 42 3.35 -7.82 9.99
N ALA A 43 4.56 -7.97 10.53
CA ALA A 43 5.79 -7.50 9.89
C ALA A 43 6.08 -8.23 8.57
N VAL A 44 5.87 -9.56 8.51
CA VAL A 44 6.02 -10.35 7.28
C VAL A 44 4.97 -9.95 6.24
N ALA A 45 3.71 -9.76 6.63
CA ALA A 45 2.65 -9.31 5.72
C ALA A 45 2.94 -7.90 5.15
N ALA A 46 3.46 -6.99 5.98
CA ALA A 46 3.91 -5.68 5.54
C ALA A 46 5.10 -5.78 4.57
N ALA A 47 6.09 -6.60 4.89
CA ALA A 47 7.27 -6.82 4.04
C ALA A 47 6.90 -7.40 2.67
N VAL A 48 5.93 -8.35 2.60
CA VAL A 48 5.44 -8.90 1.34
C VAL A 48 4.71 -7.86 0.50
N ARG A 49 3.87 -7.00 1.10
CA ARG A 49 3.22 -5.90 0.36
C ARG A 49 4.23 -4.89 -0.17
N ILE A 50 5.18 -4.47 0.66
CA ILE A 50 6.21 -3.50 0.27
C ILE A 50 7.14 -4.10 -0.80
N GLY A 51 7.55 -5.36 -0.64
CA GLY A 51 8.41 -6.06 -1.59
C GLY A 51 7.73 -6.35 -2.94
N GLY A 52 6.44 -6.72 -2.92
CA GLY A 52 5.63 -6.91 -4.13
C GLY A 52 5.43 -5.62 -4.92
N GLN A 53 5.22 -4.49 -4.24
CA GLN A 53 5.15 -3.17 -4.85
C GLN A 53 6.50 -2.69 -5.43
N ALA A 54 7.62 -3.09 -4.84
CA ALA A 54 8.96 -2.73 -5.31
C ALA A 54 9.40 -3.52 -6.56
N ALA A 55 8.93 -4.76 -6.71
CA ALA A 55 9.36 -5.65 -7.79
C ALA A 55 8.76 -5.34 -9.17
N GLY A 56 7.78 -4.43 -9.27
CA GLY A 56 7.24 -3.94 -10.55
C GLY A 56 6.60 -5.01 -11.45
N VAL A 57 6.33 -6.20 -10.93
CA VAL A 57 5.73 -7.32 -11.65
C VAL A 57 4.29 -6.93 -12.02
N GLY A 58 4.05 -6.60 -13.29
CA GLY A 58 2.74 -6.12 -13.78
C GLY A 58 2.60 -4.59 -13.89
N GLN A 59 3.66 -3.80 -13.74
CA GLN A 59 3.59 -2.34 -13.88
C GLN A 59 4.06 -1.81 -15.26
N GLY A 60 4.07 -2.68 -16.28
CA GLY A 60 4.38 -2.25 -17.65
C GLY A 60 3.26 -1.38 -18.23
N PRO A 61 3.57 -0.41 -19.12
CA PRO A 61 2.56 0.48 -19.71
C PRO A 61 1.45 -0.27 -20.46
N ASP A 62 1.76 -1.45 -21.02
CA ASP A 62 0.80 -2.31 -21.71
C ASP A 62 0.38 -3.52 -20.83
N ASN A 63 -0.17 -3.27 -19.63
CA ASN A 63 -0.70 -4.36 -18.80
C ASN A 63 -2.22 -4.52 -19.00
N PRO A 64 -2.70 -5.59 -19.67
CA PRO A 64 -4.14 -5.82 -19.83
C PRO A 64 -4.90 -6.04 -18.50
N ALA A 65 -4.19 -6.35 -17.41
CA ALA A 65 -4.79 -6.41 -16.08
C ALA A 65 -5.16 -5.03 -15.53
N ALA A 66 -4.42 -3.98 -15.89
CA ALA A 66 -4.67 -2.61 -15.41
C ALA A 66 -5.99 -2.07 -15.99
N ALA A 67 -6.21 -2.22 -17.29
CA ALA A 67 -7.48 -1.90 -17.95
C ALA A 67 -8.68 -2.65 -17.36
N ARG A 68 -8.52 -3.94 -17.04
CA ARG A 68 -9.57 -4.72 -16.38
C ARG A 68 -9.86 -4.20 -14.98
N ALA A 69 -8.82 -3.98 -14.18
CA ALA A 69 -8.97 -3.50 -12.82
C ALA A 69 -9.63 -2.11 -12.76
N LEU A 70 -9.30 -1.20 -13.69
CA LEU A 70 -9.97 0.09 -13.82
C LEU A 70 -11.43 -0.06 -14.23
N SER A 71 -11.75 -0.97 -15.16
CA SER A 71 -13.13 -1.27 -15.55
C SER A 71 -13.95 -1.81 -14.37
N ASP A 72 -13.38 -2.72 -13.58
CA ASP A 72 -14.03 -3.27 -12.39
C ASP A 72 -14.22 -2.19 -11.31
N ALA A 73 -13.24 -1.30 -11.13
CA ALA A 73 -13.38 -0.15 -10.23
C ALA A 73 -14.50 0.79 -10.67
N ARG A 74 -14.68 1.02 -11.98
CA ARG A 74 -15.81 1.79 -12.53
C ARG A 74 -17.15 1.13 -12.25
N GLN A 75 -17.22 -0.19 -12.34
CA GLN A 75 -18.44 -0.93 -12.03
C GLN A 75 -18.84 -0.79 -10.55
N ALA A 76 -17.88 -0.64 -9.63
CA ALA A 76 -18.17 -0.43 -8.21
C ALA A 76 -19.00 0.84 -7.95
N PHE A 77 -18.91 1.85 -8.83
CA PHE A 77 -19.75 3.06 -8.75
C PHE A 77 -21.20 2.84 -9.16
N MET A 78 -21.53 1.77 -9.90
CA MET A 78 -22.90 1.54 -10.38
C MET A 78 -23.90 1.29 -9.24
N GLY A 79 -23.41 0.92 -8.05
CA GLY A 79 -24.23 0.82 -6.84
C GLY A 79 -24.55 2.17 -6.18
N GLY A 80 -24.03 3.29 -6.70
CA GLY A 80 -24.15 4.63 -6.09
C GLY A 80 -23.26 4.84 -4.87
N ASP A 81 -22.41 3.88 -4.53
CA ASP A 81 -21.50 3.94 -3.39
C ASP A 81 -20.13 4.51 -3.83
N LEU A 82 -19.97 5.83 -3.64
CA LEU A 82 -18.72 6.53 -3.92
C LEU A 82 -17.54 6.01 -3.07
N SER A 83 -17.80 5.49 -1.87
CA SER A 83 -16.76 4.95 -0.98
C SER A 83 -16.23 3.60 -1.48
N ALA A 84 -17.13 2.74 -1.97
CA ALA A 84 -16.74 1.48 -2.60
C ALA A 84 -15.92 1.72 -3.87
N GLY A 85 -16.38 2.66 -4.72
CA GLY A 85 -15.66 3.07 -5.92
C GLY A 85 -14.28 3.68 -5.62
N ALA A 86 -14.19 4.58 -4.63
CA ALA A 86 -12.92 5.15 -4.19
C ALA A 86 -11.94 4.07 -3.69
N THR A 87 -12.43 3.10 -2.93
CA THR A 87 -11.60 1.96 -2.45
C THR A 87 -11.08 1.13 -3.61
N ALA A 88 -11.92 0.86 -4.62
CA ALA A 88 -11.50 0.11 -5.80
C ALA A 88 -10.45 0.87 -6.62
N LEU A 89 -10.65 2.18 -6.85
CA LEU A 89 -9.68 3.03 -7.54
C LEU A 89 -8.35 3.14 -6.79
N GLU A 90 -8.38 3.19 -5.46
CA GLU A 90 -7.16 3.22 -4.65
C GLU A 90 -6.34 1.94 -4.84
N ASN A 91 -6.99 0.77 -4.94
CA ASN A 91 -6.30 -0.48 -5.27
C ASN A 91 -5.66 -0.41 -6.66
N VAL A 92 -6.39 0.07 -7.67
CA VAL A 92 -5.88 0.22 -9.04
C VAL A 92 -4.67 1.16 -9.05
N ARG A 93 -4.78 2.33 -8.41
CA ARG A 93 -3.68 3.28 -8.25
C ARG A 93 -2.47 2.63 -7.59
N GLN A 94 -2.66 1.88 -6.52
CA GLN A 94 -1.55 1.28 -5.77
C GLN A 94 -0.85 0.15 -6.52
N GLU A 95 -1.61 -0.67 -7.25
CA GLU A 95 -1.11 -1.83 -7.99
C GLU A 95 -0.46 -1.42 -9.31
N PHE A 96 -1.08 -0.47 -10.03
CA PHE A 96 -0.73 -0.08 -11.40
C PHE A 96 -0.13 1.33 -11.51
N LYS A 97 0.63 1.80 -10.50
CA LYS A 97 1.22 3.17 -10.40
C LYS A 97 2.00 3.70 -11.62
N ARG A 98 2.40 2.83 -12.55
CA ARG A 98 3.23 3.16 -13.72
C ARG A 98 2.51 2.95 -15.06
N THR A 99 1.24 2.56 -15.02
CA THR A 99 0.42 2.41 -16.23
C THR A 99 -0.46 3.64 -16.42
N GLU A 100 -1.01 3.78 -17.63
CA GLU A 100 -1.96 4.85 -17.94
C GLU A 100 -3.23 4.72 -17.08
N GLU A 101 -3.70 3.49 -16.86
CA GLU A 101 -4.91 3.23 -16.08
C GLU A 101 -4.72 3.50 -14.59
N GLY A 102 -3.53 3.24 -14.01
CA GLY A 102 -3.25 3.64 -12.63
C GLY A 102 -3.19 5.17 -12.47
N ARG A 103 -2.74 5.87 -13.51
CA ARG A 103 -2.74 7.33 -13.56
C ARG A 103 -4.16 7.88 -13.73
N GLU A 104 -4.95 7.32 -14.63
CA GLU A 104 -6.37 7.64 -14.79
C GLU A 104 -7.15 7.34 -13.51
N ALA A 105 -6.90 6.20 -12.85
CA ALA A 105 -7.49 5.87 -11.55
C ALA A 105 -7.17 6.93 -10.49
N THR A 106 -5.96 7.50 -10.50
CA THR A 106 -5.59 8.58 -9.59
C THR A 106 -6.41 9.84 -9.83
N TYR A 107 -6.62 10.22 -11.10
CA TYR A 107 -7.44 11.38 -11.46
C TYR A 107 -8.92 11.17 -11.10
N VAL A 108 -9.47 10.00 -11.40
CA VAL A 108 -10.87 9.69 -11.07
C VAL A 108 -11.05 9.66 -9.55
N LEU A 109 -10.11 9.07 -8.81
CA LEU A 109 -10.13 9.03 -7.35
C LEU A 109 -10.13 10.44 -6.75
N ALA A 110 -9.33 11.36 -7.30
CA ALA A 110 -9.30 12.75 -6.87
C ALA A 110 -10.68 13.43 -7.02
N ASN A 111 -11.33 13.24 -8.16
CA ASN A 111 -12.70 13.73 -8.39
C ASN A 111 -13.70 13.07 -7.43
N THR A 112 -13.59 11.77 -7.20
CA THR A 112 -14.45 11.07 -6.23
C THR A 112 -14.28 11.63 -4.82
N TYR A 113 -13.05 11.93 -4.39
CA TYR A 113 -12.82 12.59 -3.10
C TYR A 113 -13.42 13.99 -3.05
N LEU A 114 -13.35 14.75 -4.15
CA LEU A 114 -13.97 16.07 -4.26
C LEU A 114 -15.50 15.97 -4.14
N GLU A 115 -16.13 15.02 -4.82
CA GLU A 115 -17.58 14.74 -4.71
C GLU A 115 -18.01 14.30 -3.30
N MET A 116 -17.14 13.59 -2.59
CA MET A 116 -17.37 13.20 -1.19
C MET A 116 -17.10 14.33 -0.18
N GLY A 117 -16.60 15.49 -0.64
CA GLY A 117 -16.22 16.62 0.21
C GLY A 117 -14.90 16.42 0.98
N ASP A 118 -14.12 15.39 0.65
CA ASP A 118 -12.80 15.16 1.23
C ASP A 118 -11.72 15.93 0.45
N TYR A 119 -11.79 17.26 0.54
CA TYR A 119 -10.95 18.18 -0.23
C TYR A 119 -9.45 17.99 0.03
N ALA A 120 -9.07 17.54 1.23
CA ALA A 120 -7.68 17.26 1.56
C ALA A 120 -7.13 16.07 0.76
N LYS A 121 -7.87 14.95 0.69
CA LYS A 121 -7.45 13.80 -0.13
C LYS A 121 -7.59 14.06 -1.62
N ALA A 122 -8.59 14.83 -2.02
CA ALA A 122 -8.75 15.24 -3.41
C ALA A 122 -7.54 16.04 -3.89
N GLU A 123 -7.11 17.05 -3.14
CA GLU A 123 -5.93 17.85 -3.45
C GLU A 123 -4.66 16.97 -3.54
N GLU A 124 -4.45 16.08 -2.57
CA GLU A 124 -3.30 15.16 -2.57
C GLU A 124 -3.29 14.29 -3.84
N ALA A 125 -4.44 13.74 -4.22
CA ALA A 125 -4.57 12.88 -5.39
C ALA A 125 -4.36 13.65 -6.70
N PHE A 126 -4.91 14.87 -6.85
CA PHE A 126 -4.66 15.71 -8.02
C PHE A 126 -3.17 16.10 -8.13
N ARG A 127 -2.53 16.49 -7.02
CA ARG A 127 -1.09 16.79 -7.03
C ARG A 127 -0.25 15.56 -7.38
N ALA A 128 -0.62 14.37 -6.89
CA ALA A 128 0.04 13.13 -7.24
C ALA A 128 -0.08 12.81 -8.74
N PHE A 129 -1.24 13.10 -9.36
CA PHE A 129 -1.45 13.00 -10.80
C PHE A 129 -0.55 13.97 -11.59
N LEU A 130 -0.48 15.22 -11.14
CA LEU A 130 0.31 16.29 -11.77
C LEU A 130 1.83 16.10 -11.60
N ALA A 131 2.29 15.37 -10.59
CA ALA A 131 3.71 15.12 -10.35
C ALA A 131 4.40 14.31 -11.46
N LYS A 132 3.64 13.60 -12.30
CA LYS A 132 4.14 12.81 -13.44
C LYS A 132 3.28 13.09 -14.67
N PRO A 133 3.45 14.26 -15.31
CA PRO A 133 2.70 14.59 -16.51
C PRO A 133 3.17 13.72 -17.68
N LEU A 134 2.22 13.10 -18.38
CA LEU A 134 2.47 12.50 -19.68
C LEU A 134 2.28 13.58 -20.75
N TYR A 135 3.16 13.58 -21.75
CA TYR A 135 3.09 14.56 -22.83
C TYR A 135 1.77 14.41 -23.61
N GLY A 136 0.99 15.50 -23.71
CA GLY A 136 -0.28 15.51 -24.44
C GLY A 136 -1.50 15.03 -23.64
N ASP A 137 -1.38 14.93 -22.32
CA ASP A 137 -2.49 14.49 -21.48
C ASP A 137 -3.56 15.59 -21.26
N LEU A 138 -4.74 15.33 -21.81
CA LEU A 138 -5.95 16.15 -21.74
C LEU A 138 -6.47 16.38 -20.31
N LEU A 139 -6.12 15.51 -19.36
CA LEU A 139 -6.61 15.59 -17.97
C LEU A 139 -5.76 16.53 -17.09
N THR A 140 -4.61 17.01 -17.59
CA THR A 140 -3.70 17.89 -16.83
C THR A 140 -4.38 19.20 -16.42
N ASP A 141 -5.07 19.87 -17.34
CA ASP A 141 -5.77 21.12 -17.08
C ASP A 141 -6.95 20.90 -16.10
N GLY A 142 -7.63 19.75 -16.24
CA GLY A 142 -8.68 19.32 -15.32
C GLY A 142 -8.16 19.10 -13.91
N ALA A 143 -6.97 18.51 -13.77
CA ALA A 143 -6.35 18.28 -12.47
C ALA A 143 -5.90 19.60 -11.81
N HIS A 144 -5.40 20.57 -12.57
CA HIS A 144 -5.12 21.90 -12.05
C HIS A 144 -6.40 22.60 -11.56
N SER A 145 -7.48 22.53 -12.33
CA SER A 145 -8.79 23.06 -11.93
C SER A 145 -9.31 22.38 -10.67
N GLY A 146 -9.11 21.06 -10.54
CA GLY A 146 -9.46 20.30 -9.35
C GLY A 146 -8.68 20.72 -8.10
N VAL A 147 -7.39 21.02 -8.23
CA VAL A 147 -6.59 21.60 -7.12
C VAL A 147 -7.13 22.97 -6.71
N ALA A 148 -7.40 23.85 -7.67
CA ALA A 148 -7.96 25.17 -7.38
C ALA A 148 -9.31 25.05 -6.65
N ALA A 149 -10.21 24.20 -7.13
CA ALA A 149 -11.49 23.94 -6.47
C ALA A 149 -11.32 23.41 -5.03
N CYS A 150 -10.34 22.54 -4.79
CA CYS A 150 -10.04 22.07 -3.43
C CYS A 150 -9.54 23.21 -2.52
N LEU A 151 -8.75 24.14 -3.06
CA LEU A 151 -8.22 25.28 -2.31
C LEU A 151 -9.30 26.32 -2.00
N GLU A 152 -10.18 26.60 -2.97
CA GLU A 152 -11.36 27.45 -2.79
C GLU A 152 -12.27 26.93 -1.68
N GLU A 153 -12.61 25.63 -1.70
CA GLU A 153 -13.47 25.00 -0.68
C GLU A 153 -12.79 24.95 0.70
N LYS A 154 -11.46 24.92 0.74
CA LYS A 154 -10.67 25.03 1.98
C LYS A 154 -10.53 26.49 2.47
N GLY A 155 -10.96 27.47 1.70
CA GLY A 155 -10.82 28.89 2.00
C GLY A 155 -9.42 29.46 1.79
N ASP A 156 -8.53 28.73 1.12
CA ASP A 156 -7.16 29.14 0.79
C ASP A 156 -7.12 29.80 -0.60
N LEU A 157 -7.66 31.02 -0.67
CA LEU A 157 -7.84 31.76 -1.93
C LEU A 157 -6.54 32.32 -2.51
N ASP A 158 -5.47 32.40 -1.72
CA ASP A 158 -4.16 32.90 -2.18
C ASP A 158 -3.41 31.84 -3.01
N GLY A 159 -3.79 30.56 -2.87
CA GLY A 159 -3.18 29.43 -3.60
C GLY A 159 -4.02 28.86 -4.75
N ALA A 160 -5.28 29.26 -4.89
CA ALA A 160 -6.22 28.83 -5.94
C ALA A 160 -5.95 29.52 -7.28
#